data_AF-B0BG64-F1
#
_entry.id   AF-B0BG64-F1
#
_cell.length_a   1.000
_cell.length_b   1.000
_cell.length_c   1.000
_cell.angle_alpha   90.00
_cell.angle_beta   90.00
_cell.angle_gamma   90.00
#
_symmetry.space_group_name_H-M   'P 1'
#
loop_
_entity.id
_entity.type
_entity.pdbx_description
1 polymer ?
#
loop_
_entity_poly.entity_id
_entity_poly.type
_entity_poly.pdbx_seq_one_letter_code
_entity_poly.pdbx_strand_id
1 'polypeptide(L)'
;MLCFEVTINGKQHCLAGSEETVVLSLILNWLRRTDRVDLSVGALLEHDDATEQHVDWIEQHDLAVGDEITIRVIDSPEPDEPVQKGEKRPRETCSFCSRRKSEVAKIIAGPHVYICDKCTSRFLSAISDDSLADKLGVTFESGETSECSFCGRARNQVARLVRASEALICDVCLETCDRVIAGDVQ
;
A
#
# COMPACT_ATOMS: atom_id res chain seq x y z
N MET A 1 -24.51 15.64 10.52
CA MET A 1 -23.13 15.47 11.05
C MET A 1 -22.14 16.10 10.08
N LEU A 2 -20.91 16.41 10.51
CA LEU A 2 -19.91 16.97 9.62
C LEU A 2 -19.42 15.92 8.62
N CYS A 3 -19.50 16.24 7.32
CA CYS A 3 -19.10 15.36 6.23
C CYS A 3 -18.18 16.06 5.23
N PHE A 4 -17.35 15.29 4.54
CA PHE A 4 -16.60 15.72 3.35
C PHE A 4 -17.30 15.21 2.10
N GLU A 5 -17.89 16.13 1.34
CA GLU A 5 -18.32 15.86 -0.04
C GLU A 5 -17.10 15.98 -0.95
N VAL A 6 -16.68 14.86 -1.53
CA VAL A 6 -15.46 14.75 -2.34
C VAL A 6 -15.85 14.52 -3.79
N THR A 7 -15.39 15.41 -4.65
CA THR A 7 -15.65 15.40 -6.10
C THR A 7 -14.33 15.40 -6.85
N ILE A 8 -14.19 14.53 -7.85
CA ILE A 8 -13.02 14.45 -8.73
C ILE A 8 -13.49 14.69 -10.16
N ASN A 9 -12.92 15.69 -10.84
CA ASN A 9 -13.28 16.06 -12.21
C ASN A 9 -14.80 16.22 -12.43
N GLY A 10 -15.48 16.83 -11.45
CA GLY A 10 -16.93 17.09 -11.47
C GLY A 10 -17.81 15.88 -11.14
N LYS A 11 -17.25 14.68 -10.93
CA LYS A 11 -17.99 13.50 -10.47
C LYS A 11 -17.88 13.37 -8.95
N GLN A 12 -19.00 13.31 -8.25
CA GLN A 12 -18.98 13.02 -6.81
C GLN A 12 -18.50 11.58 -6.59
N HIS A 13 -17.47 11.43 -5.76
CA HIS A 13 -16.87 10.14 -5.41
C HIS A 13 -17.37 9.61 -4.09
N CYS A 14 -17.53 10.47 -3.07
CA CYS A 14 -18.15 10.10 -1.81
C CYS A 14 -18.65 11.33 -1.03
N LEU A 15 -19.58 11.07 -0.13
CA LEU A 15 -19.94 11.91 1.00
C LEU A 15 -19.51 11.20 2.29
N ALA A 16 -18.29 11.50 2.76
CA ALA A 16 -17.67 10.81 3.88
C ALA A 16 -18.02 11.46 5.23
N GLY A 17 -18.54 10.68 6.17
CA GLY A 17 -18.84 11.11 7.54
C GLY A 17 -19.58 10.02 8.33
N SER A 18 -19.59 10.11 9.65
CA SER A 18 -20.38 9.25 10.55
C SER A 18 -20.58 9.96 11.90
N GLU A 19 -21.61 9.58 12.65
CA GLU A 19 -21.87 10.17 13.99
C GLU A 19 -20.80 9.77 15.00
N GLU A 20 -20.21 8.60 14.80
CA GLU A 20 -19.15 8.00 15.60
C GLU A 20 -17.75 8.49 15.21
N THR A 21 -17.65 9.46 14.30
CA THR A 21 -16.37 9.93 13.77
C THR A 21 -15.59 10.75 14.81
N VAL A 22 -14.43 10.24 15.21
CA VAL A 22 -13.44 10.95 16.04
C VAL A 22 -12.51 11.79 15.17
N VAL A 23 -12.07 11.22 14.04
CA VAL A 23 -11.21 11.90 13.07
C VAL A 23 -11.73 11.60 11.67
N LEU A 24 -12.03 12.64 10.90
CA LEU A 24 -12.30 12.54 9.46
C LEU A 24 -11.09 13.09 8.70
N SER A 25 -10.53 12.30 7.79
CA SER A 25 -9.32 12.65 7.05
C SER A 25 -9.52 12.52 5.55
N LEU A 26 -8.94 13.47 4.83
CA LEU A 26 -8.66 13.38 3.41
C LEU A 26 -7.16 13.59 3.25
N ILE A 27 -6.48 12.61 2.67
CA ILE A 27 -5.01 12.60 2.57
C ILE A 27 -4.64 12.52 1.10
N LEU A 28 -3.78 13.44 0.68
CA LEU A 28 -3.17 13.44 -0.65
C LEU A 28 -1.67 13.16 -0.53
N ASN A 29 -1.22 12.07 -1.13
CA ASN A 29 0.17 11.62 -1.09
C ASN A 29 0.83 11.79 -2.47
N TRP A 30 1.94 12.52 -2.58
CA TRP A 30 2.77 12.50 -3.78
C TRP A 30 4.03 11.66 -3.57
N LEU A 31 4.15 10.59 -4.35
CA LEU A 31 5.29 9.69 -4.34
C LEU A 31 6.29 10.11 -5.43
N ARG A 32 7.26 10.95 -5.07
CA ARG A 32 8.29 11.48 -5.99
C ARG A 32 9.01 10.40 -6.82
N ARG A 33 9.15 9.18 -6.32
CA ARG A 33 9.88 8.10 -7.02
C ARG A 33 9.11 7.51 -8.21
N THR A 34 7.79 7.49 -8.12
CA THR A 34 6.88 6.96 -9.15
C THR A 34 6.13 8.06 -9.88
N ASP A 35 6.30 9.30 -9.42
CA ASP A 35 5.51 10.46 -9.81
C ASP A 35 4.00 10.23 -9.74
N ARG A 36 3.57 9.45 -8.74
CA ARG A 36 2.16 9.10 -8.53
C ARG A 36 1.57 9.96 -7.42
N VAL A 37 0.38 10.49 -7.66
CA VAL A 37 -0.43 11.16 -6.63
C VAL A 37 -1.57 10.22 -6.24
N ASP A 38 -1.71 9.96 -4.95
CA ASP A 38 -2.74 9.10 -4.38
C ASP A 38 -3.64 9.92 -3.45
N LEU A 39 -4.95 9.76 -3.58
CA LEU A 39 -5.96 10.32 -2.69
C LEU A 39 -6.62 9.21 -1.88
N SER A 40 -6.73 9.43 -0.57
CA SER A 40 -7.53 8.61 0.34
C SER A 40 -8.46 9.46 1.20
N VAL A 41 -9.62 8.89 1.55
CA VAL A 41 -10.65 9.49 2.40
C VAL A 41 -11.13 8.44 3.38
N GLY A 42 -10.93 8.70 4.66
CA GLY A 42 -11.22 7.75 5.72
C GLY A 42 -11.50 8.44 7.04
N ALA A 43 -11.96 7.66 8.01
CA ALA A 43 -12.22 8.11 9.35
C ALA A 43 -11.74 7.11 10.40
N LEU A 44 -11.46 7.65 11.58
CA LEU A 44 -11.35 6.90 12.82
C LEU A 44 -12.68 7.03 13.56
N LEU A 45 -13.35 5.90 13.78
CA LEU A 45 -14.62 5.82 14.48
C LEU A 45 -14.41 5.30 15.90
N GLU A 46 -15.13 5.85 16.87
CA GLU A 46 -15.20 5.32 18.24
C GLU A 46 -16.29 4.24 18.31
N HIS A 47 -15.93 3.06 18.82
CA HIS A 47 -16.89 1.97 19.05
C HIS A 47 -17.12 1.76 20.55
N ASP A 48 -18.30 1.25 20.91
CA ASP A 48 -18.76 1.06 22.30
C ASP A 48 -17.78 0.32 23.24
N ASP A 49 -16.87 -0.51 22.70
CA ASP A 49 -15.87 -1.26 23.46
C ASP A 49 -14.52 -0.51 23.63
N ALA A 50 -14.50 0.80 23.37
CA ALA A 50 -13.29 1.65 23.35
C ALA A 50 -12.23 1.20 22.33
N THR A 51 -12.64 0.48 21.29
CA THR A 51 -11.79 0.13 20.15
C THR A 51 -11.99 1.16 19.04
N GLU A 52 -10.88 1.74 18.58
CA GLU A 52 -10.90 2.65 17.43
C GLU A 52 -10.97 1.82 16.14
N GLN A 53 -11.98 2.08 15.30
CA GLN A 53 -12.14 1.44 14.00
C GLN A 53 -11.76 2.42 12.88
N HIS A 54 -10.84 2.02 12.01
CA HIS A 54 -10.59 2.77 10.78
C HIS A 54 -11.61 2.35 9.72
N VAL A 55 -12.20 3.32 9.03
CA VAL A 55 -13.05 3.09 7.85
C VAL A 55 -12.57 3.95 6.68
N ASP A 56 -12.75 3.47 5.46
CA ASP A 56 -12.35 4.19 4.26
C ASP A 56 -13.53 4.30 3.28
N TRP A 57 -13.80 5.52 2.79
CA TRP A 57 -14.69 5.77 1.65
C TRP A 57 -13.91 5.75 0.33
N ILE A 58 -12.65 6.19 0.37
CA ILE A 58 -11.70 6.08 -0.73
C ILE A 58 -10.41 5.51 -0.12
N GLU A 59 -10.11 4.24 -0.36
CA GLU A 59 -8.86 3.62 0.13
C GLU A 59 -7.66 4.13 -0.68
N GLN A 60 -7.81 4.19 -2.01
CA GLN A 60 -6.79 4.66 -2.93
C GLN A 60 -7.46 5.19 -4.20
N HIS A 61 -7.02 6.36 -4.67
CA HIS A 61 -7.41 6.89 -5.98
C HIS A 61 -6.20 7.57 -6.62
N ASP A 62 -5.68 6.97 -7.69
CA ASP A 62 -4.53 7.51 -8.42
C ASP A 62 -4.99 8.73 -9.26
N LEU A 63 -4.28 9.84 -9.11
CA LEU A 63 -4.56 11.11 -9.78
C LEU A 63 -3.43 11.46 -10.75
N ALA A 64 -3.80 12.05 -11.88
CA ALA A 64 -2.90 12.56 -12.89
C ALA A 64 -2.78 14.09 -12.81
N VAL A 65 -1.70 14.63 -13.40
CA VAL A 65 -1.54 16.08 -13.56
C VAL A 65 -2.69 16.62 -14.40
N GLY A 66 -3.43 17.58 -13.82
CA GLY A 66 -4.61 18.18 -14.45
C GLY A 66 -5.93 17.71 -13.86
N ASP A 67 -5.94 16.65 -13.05
CA ASP A 67 -7.13 16.27 -12.28
C ASP A 67 -7.46 17.33 -11.23
N GLU A 68 -8.75 17.64 -11.10
CA GLU A 68 -9.28 18.57 -10.10
C GLU A 68 -10.01 17.82 -9.00
N ILE A 69 -9.64 18.11 -7.75
CA ILE A 69 -10.34 17.61 -6.56
C ILE A 69 -11.05 18.79 -5.91
N THR A 70 -12.36 18.68 -5.76
CA THR A 70 -13.17 19.61 -4.97
C THR A 70 -13.63 18.93 -3.70
N ILE A 71 -13.38 19.57 -2.56
CA ILE A 71 -13.78 19.10 -1.24
C ILE A 71 -14.67 20.16 -0.63
N ARG A 72 -15.89 19.77 -0.27
CA ARG A 72 -16.82 20.63 0.47
C ARG A 72 -17.06 20.04 1.85
N VAL A 73 -16.79 20.84 2.88
CA VAL A 73 -17.15 20.49 4.26
C VAL A 73 -18.59 20.92 4.47
N ILE A 74 -19.48 19.96 4.69
CA ILE A 74 -20.91 20.18 4.80
C ILE A 74 -21.48 19.51 6.05
N ASP A 75 -22.65 19.95 6.49
CA ASP A 75 -23.47 19.21 7.46
C ASP A 75 -24.51 18.38 6.69
N SER A 76 -24.44 17.06 6.80
CA SER A 76 -25.40 16.14 6.19
C SER A 76 -25.79 15.05 7.19
N PRO A 77 -27.08 14.66 7.27
CA PRO A 77 -27.51 13.53 8.10
C PRO A 77 -27.31 12.16 7.42
N GLU A 78 -27.06 12.13 6.11
CA GLU A 78 -27.03 10.91 5.31
C GLU A 78 -25.69 10.78 4.57
N PRO A 79 -24.60 10.41 5.27
CA PRO A 79 -23.33 10.10 4.61
C PRO A 79 -23.43 8.78 3.83
N ASP A 80 -22.53 8.60 2.86
CA ASP A 80 -22.38 7.33 2.15
C ASP A 80 -21.86 6.24 3.12
N GLU A 81 -22.17 4.97 2.87
CA GLU A 81 -21.53 3.89 3.63
C GLU A 81 -20.04 3.74 3.22
N PRO A 82 -19.12 3.54 4.18
CA PRO A 82 -17.72 3.30 3.86
C PRO A 82 -17.54 1.98 3.10
N VAL A 83 -16.62 1.97 2.14
CA VAL A 83 -16.36 0.84 1.24
C VAL A 83 -15.62 -0.29 1.96
N GLN A 84 -14.83 0.03 2.99
CA GLN A 84 -14.25 -0.95 3.91
C GLN A 84 -14.57 -0.62 5.37
N LYS A 85 -15.16 -1.60 6.06
CA LYS A 85 -15.37 -1.62 7.53
C LYS A 85 -14.37 -2.55 8.21
N GLY A 86 -13.14 -2.61 7.71
CA GLY A 86 -12.10 -3.47 8.28
C GLY A 86 -11.32 -2.74 9.36
N GLU A 87 -11.13 -3.38 10.52
CA GLU A 87 -9.93 -3.10 11.33
C GLU A 87 -8.75 -3.05 10.33
N LYS A 88 -8.02 -1.93 10.22
CA LYS A 88 -6.70 -1.92 9.59
C LYS A 88 -5.79 -2.77 10.48
N ARG A 89 -6.03 -4.09 10.54
CA ARG A 89 -5.00 -5.05 10.86
C ARG A 89 -3.99 -4.83 9.74
N PRO A 90 -2.81 -4.25 10.03
CA PRO A 90 -1.78 -4.12 9.00
C PRO A 90 -1.66 -5.50 8.40
N ARG A 91 -1.81 -5.68 7.08
CA ARG A 91 -1.88 -7.02 6.49
C ARG A 91 -0.71 -7.81 7.05
N GLU A 92 -1.00 -8.71 7.99
CA GLU A 92 0.04 -9.41 8.74
C GLU A 92 0.68 -10.47 7.85
N THR A 93 0.32 -10.53 6.58
CA THR A 93 0.79 -11.52 5.63
C THR A 93 1.77 -10.90 4.64
N CYS A 94 2.86 -11.62 4.40
CA CYS A 94 3.79 -11.29 3.33
C CYS A 94 3.08 -11.40 1.97
N SER A 95 3.15 -10.37 1.14
CA SER A 95 2.52 -10.35 -0.19
C SER A 95 3.12 -11.35 -1.17
N PHE A 96 4.32 -11.89 -0.88
CA PHE A 96 5.05 -12.78 -1.78
C PHE A 96 4.92 -14.26 -1.41
N CYS A 97 4.66 -14.58 -0.15
CA CYS A 97 4.52 -15.98 0.31
C CYS A 97 3.26 -16.23 1.15
N SER A 98 2.45 -15.21 1.38
CA SER A 98 1.20 -15.24 2.15
C SER A 98 1.31 -15.67 3.61
N ARG A 99 2.54 -15.90 4.13
CA ARG A 99 2.78 -16.23 5.54
C ARG A 99 2.46 -15.06 6.45
N ARG A 100 1.88 -15.38 7.61
CA ARG A 100 1.52 -14.42 8.66
C ARG A 100 2.74 -13.95 9.44
N LYS A 101 2.61 -12.81 10.13
CA LYS A 101 3.62 -12.20 11.00
C LYS A 101 4.05 -13.15 12.12
N SER A 102 3.15 -14.04 12.57
CA SER A 102 3.45 -15.09 13.54
C SER A 102 4.35 -16.22 12.99
N GLU A 103 4.50 -16.35 11.67
CA GLU A 103 5.25 -17.42 11.01
C GLU A 103 6.64 -16.98 10.53
N VAL A 104 6.98 -15.71 10.73
CA VAL A 104 8.20 -15.06 10.22
C VAL A 104 8.78 -14.15 11.29
N ALA A 105 10.07 -13.84 11.22
CA ALA A 105 10.73 -13.06 12.25
C ALA A 105 10.39 -11.56 12.13
N LYS A 106 10.32 -11.06 10.89
CA LYS A 106 10.00 -9.66 10.60
C LYS A 106 9.20 -9.54 9.30
N ILE A 107 8.33 -8.54 9.25
CA ILE A 107 7.65 -8.08 8.04
C ILE A 107 7.87 -6.59 7.89
N ILE A 108 8.29 -6.17 6.70
CA ILE A 108 8.43 -4.77 6.32
C ILE A 108 7.23 -4.37 5.48
N ALA A 109 6.57 -3.29 5.88
CA ALA A 109 5.50 -2.66 5.10
C ALA A 109 6.10 -1.68 4.10
N GLY A 110 5.79 -1.86 2.82
CA GLY A 110 5.90 -0.84 1.77
C GLY A 110 4.54 -0.17 1.54
N PRO A 111 4.45 0.81 0.61
CA PRO A 111 3.22 1.57 0.35
C PRO A 111 1.96 0.71 0.15
N HIS A 112 2.06 -0.42 -0.56
CA HIS A 112 0.91 -1.31 -0.84
C HIS A 112 1.24 -2.81 -0.76
N VAL A 113 2.38 -3.15 -0.15
CA VAL A 113 2.96 -4.49 -0.24
C VAL A 113 3.75 -4.78 1.03
N TYR A 114 3.82 -6.05 1.41
CA TYR A 114 4.52 -6.51 2.62
C TYR A 114 5.54 -7.57 2.23
N ILE A 115 6.76 -7.48 2.75
CA ILE A 115 7.80 -8.50 2.55
C ILE A 115 8.33 -9.01 3.89
N CYS A 116 8.44 -10.33 4.04
CA CYS A 116 9.03 -10.94 5.23
C CYS A 116 10.52 -11.24 5.07
N ASP A 117 11.21 -11.43 6.19
CA ASP A 117 12.63 -11.80 6.25
C ASP A 117 12.99 -12.99 5.35
N LYS A 118 12.14 -14.02 5.34
CA LYS A 118 12.36 -15.23 4.54
C LYS A 118 12.28 -14.95 3.03
N CYS A 119 11.38 -14.08 2.60
CA CYS A 119 11.27 -13.69 1.19
C CYS A 119 12.46 -12.84 0.76
N THR A 120 12.86 -11.88 1.58
CA THR A 120 14.04 -11.04 1.32
C THR A 120 15.29 -11.90 1.12
N SER A 121 15.58 -12.81 2.05
CA SER A 121 16.72 -13.73 1.97
C SER A 121 16.66 -14.65 0.74
N ARG A 122 15.47 -15.22 0.44
CA ARG A 122 15.27 -16.09 -0.72
C ARG A 122 15.53 -15.36 -2.03
N PHE A 123 15.01 -14.14 -2.19
CA PHE A 123 15.15 -13.38 -3.42
C PHE A 123 16.56 -12.84 -3.62
N LEU A 124 17.23 -12.40 -2.56
CA LEU A 124 18.64 -12.00 -2.63
C LEU A 124 19.55 -13.16 -3.03
N SER A 125 19.30 -14.36 -2.49
CA SER A 125 20.03 -15.57 -2.86
C SER A 125 19.88 -15.89 -4.35
N ALA A 126 18.64 -15.78 -4.88
CA ALA A 126 18.38 -16.00 -6.30
C ALA A 126 19.00 -14.92 -7.21
N ILE A 127 19.04 -13.66 -6.77
CA ILE A 127 19.68 -12.56 -7.53
C ILE A 127 21.21 -12.72 -7.56
N SER A 128 21.78 -13.26 -6.49
CA SER A 128 23.24 -13.43 -6.36
C SER A 128 23.74 -14.64 -7.15
N ASP A 129 22.91 -15.68 -7.27
CA ASP A 129 23.20 -16.88 -8.04
C ASP A 129 21.94 -17.30 -8.83
N ASP A 130 21.92 -16.96 -10.12
CA ASP A 130 20.81 -17.27 -11.04
C ASP A 130 20.51 -18.79 -11.08
N SER A 131 21.48 -19.66 -10.76
CA SER A 131 21.25 -21.12 -10.70
C SER A 131 20.36 -21.57 -9.52
N LEU A 132 20.19 -20.70 -8.53
CA LEU A 132 19.30 -20.94 -7.39
C LEU A 132 17.87 -20.49 -7.67
N ALA A 133 17.62 -19.68 -8.70
CA ALA A 133 16.30 -19.13 -8.99
C ALA A 133 15.25 -20.23 -9.19
N ASP A 134 15.56 -21.24 -10.02
CA ASP A 134 14.68 -22.38 -10.27
C ASP A 134 14.40 -23.19 -9.00
N LYS A 135 15.45 -23.46 -8.20
CA LYS A 135 15.34 -24.23 -6.95
C LYS A 135 14.50 -23.52 -5.90
N LEU A 136 14.59 -22.19 -5.87
CA LEU A 136 13.88 -21.35 -4.92
C LEU A 136 12.50 -20.96 -5.41
N GLY A 137 12.10 -21.33 -6.63
CA GLY A 137 10.83 -20.95 -7.24
C GLY A 137 10.70 -19.43 -7.37
N VAL A 138 11.76 -18.80 -7.87
CA VAL A 138 11.86 -17.36 -8.10
C VAL A 138 11.86 -17.09 -9.59
N THR A 139 10.94 -16.25 -10.06
CA THR A 139 10.86 -15.87 -11.46
C THR A 139 11.37 -14.43 -11.62
N PHE A 140 12.25 -14.21 -12.58
CA PHE A 140 12.65 -12.87 -12.97
C PHE A 140 11.70 -12.33 -14.03
N GLU A 141 11.17 -11.14 -13.78
CA GLU A 141 10.30 -10.46 -14.73
C GLU A 141 11.14 -9.84 -15.87
N SER A 142 10.63 -9.95 -17.09
CA SER A 142 11.25 -9.43 -18.31
C SER A 142 10.37 -8.43 -19.06
N GLY A 143 9.08 -8.32 -18.72
CA GLY A 143 8.16 -7.35 -19.28
C GLY A 143 8.58 -5.93 -18.97
N GLU A 144 8.84 -5.15 -20.03
CA GLU A 144 9.37 -3.78 -19.93
C GLU A 144 8.45 -2.82 -19.17
N THR A 145 7.14 -3.09 -19.19
CA THR A 145 6.11 -2.30 -18.49
C THR A 145 5.82 -2.79 -17.07
N SER A 146 6.53 -3.81 -16.57
CA SER A 146 6.32 -4.31 -15.21
C SER A 146 7.03 -3.41 -14.20
N GLU A 147 6.35 -3.07 -13.10
CA GLU A 147 6.83 -2.12 -12.10
C GLU A 147 7.02 -2.76 -10.72
N CYS A 148 8.03 -2.28 -9.98
CA CYS A 148 8.26 -2.71 -8.60
C CYS A 148 7.13 -2.22 -7.68
N SER A 149 6.47 -3.13 -6.95
CA SER A 149 5.38 -2.79 -6.03
C SER A 149 5.81 -1.93 -4.82
N PHE A 150 7.11 -1.82 -4.54
CA PHE A 150 7.64 -0.98 -3.44
C PHE A 150 7.97 0.45 -3.88
N CYS A 151 8.60 0.61 -5.05
CA CYS A 151 9.13 1.92 -5.49
C CYS A 151 8.60 2.39 -6.84
N GLY A 152 7.74 1.59 -7.49
CA GLY A 152 7.12 1.79 -8.82
C GLY A 152 8.09 2.01 -9.98
N ARG A 153 9.37 1.71 -9.82
CA ARG A 153 10.31 1.71 -10.95
C ARG A 153 9.97 0.59 -11.92
N ALA A 154 9.97 0.91 -13.21
CA ALA A 154 9.77 -0.04 -14.28
C ALA A 154 10.97 -1.01 -14.42
N ARG A 155 10.74 -2.16 -15.06
CA ARG A 155 11.75 -3.21 -15.24
C ARG A 155 13.05 -2.70 -15.85
N ASN A 156 12.97 -1.76 -16.79
CA ASN A 156 14.13 -1.17 -17.46
C ASN A 156 14.94 -0.18 -16.60
N GLN A 157 14.43 0.21 -15.43
CA GLN A 157 15.10 1.15 -14.51
C GLN A 157 15.85 0.44 -13.36
N VAL A 158 15.84 -0.90 -13.33
CA VAL A 158 16.44 -1.73 -12.27
C VAL A 158 17.20 -2.91 -12.87
N ALA A 159 18.21 -3.45 -12.20
CA ALA A 159 19.00 -4.54 -12.79
C ALA A 159 18.19 -5.86 -12.78
N ARG A 160 17.52 -6.14 -11.66
CA ARG A 160 16.66 -7.31 -11.49
C ARG A 160 15.30 -6.92 -10.93
N LEU A 161 14.25 -7.54 -11.45
CA LEU A 161 12.88 -7.45 -10.95
C LEU A 161 12.39 -8.87 -10.70
N VAL A 162 12.03 -9.18 -9.47
CA VAL A 162 11.56 -10.49 -9.05
C VAL A 162 10.05 -10.48 -9.00
N ARG A 163 9.42 -11.45 -9.66
CA ARG A 163 8.00 -11.76 -9.51
C ARG A 163 7.81 -12.92 -8.56
N ALA A 164 6.94 -12.76 -7.58
CA ALA A 164 6.41 -13.86 -6.81
C ALA A 164 4.97 -13.58 -6.42
N SER A 165 4.08 -14.53 -6.73
CA SER A 165 2.63 -14.29 -6.74
C SER A 165 2.30 -13.12 -7.68
N GLU A 166 1.39 -12.23 -7.28
CA GLU A 166 1.01 -11.03 -8.04
C GLU A 166 1.91 -9.81 -7.76
N ALA A 167 2.88 -9.94 -6.85
CA ALA A 167 3.75 -8.83 -6.44
C ALA A 167 5.12 -8.87 -7.11
N LEU A 168 5.67 -7.68 -7.36
CA LEU A 168 6.98 -7.48 -7.99
C LEU A 168 7.88 -6.69 -7.04
N ILE A 169 9.16 -7.08 -6.93
CA ILE A 169 10.13 -6.34 -6.13
C ILE A 169 11.49 -6.29 -6.83
N CYS A 170 12.10 -5.11 -6.88
CA CYS A 170 13.41 -4.92 -7.48
C CYS A 170 14.55 -5.20 -6.49
N ASP A 171 15.73 -5.47 -7.05
CA ASP A 171 17.02 -5.58 -6.36
C ASP A 171 17.26 -4.45 -5.34
N VAL A 172 17.08 -3.19 -5.73
CA VAL A 172 17.32 -2.02 -4.85
C VAL A 172 16.39 -2.02 -3.64
N CYS A 173 15.10 -2.38 -3.83
CA CYS A 173 14.15 -2.48 -2.73
C CYS A 173 14.45 -3.68 -1.83
N LEU A 174 14.88 -4.80 -2.40
CA LEU A 174 15.29 -5.98 -1.64
C LEU A 174 16.45 -5.69 -0.71
N GLU A 175 17.53 -5.08 -1.21
CA GLU A 175 18.69 -4.68 -0.40
C GLU A 175 18.30 -3.68 0.69
N THR A 176 17.39 -2.77 0.40
CA THR A 176 16.89 -1.82 1.40
C THR A 176 16.10 -2.52 2.48
N CYS A 177 15.17 -3.41 2.12
CA CYS A 177 14.40 -4.20 3.07
C CYS A 177 15.30 -5.09 3.95
N ASP A 178 16.34 -5.69 3.36
CA ASP A 178 17.30 -6.54 4.08
C ASP A 178 18.06 -5.76 5.16
N ARG A 179 18.57 -4.56 4.83
CA ARG A 179 19.20 -3.67 5.81
C ARG A 179 18.26 -3.28 6.95
N VAL A 180 17.00 -2.99 6.65
CA VAL A 180 15.99 -2.69 7.69
C VAL A 180 15.74 -3.92 8.57
N ILE A 181 15.71 -5.11 7.98
CA ILE A 181 15.54 -6.38 8.72
C ILE A 181 16.75 -6.67 9.61
N ALA A 182 17.97 -6.43 9.12
CA ALA A 182 19.21 -6.57 9.87
C ALA A 182 19.33 -5.57 11.03
N GLY A 183 18.65 -4.42 10.92
CA GLY A 183 18.70 -3.35 11.93
C GLY A 183 19.78 -2.30 11.65
N ASP A 184 20.31 -2.25 10.43
CA ASP A 184 21.42 -1.37 10.01
C ASP A 184 20.95 0.04 9.59
N VAL A 185 19.91 0.57 10.23
CA VAL A 185 19.36 1.89 9.90
C VAL A 185 19.85 2.92 10.91
N GLN A 186 20.77 3.78 10.46
CA GLN A 186 21.25 4.98 11.18
C GLN A 186 20.28 6.16 11.00
#